data_AF-A0AAV2BH51-F1
#
_entry.id   AF-A0AAV2BH51-F1
#
_cell.length_a   1.000
_cell.length_b   1.000
_cell.length_c   1.000
_cell.angle_alpha   90.00
_cell.angle_beta   90.00
_cell.angle_gamma   90.00
#
_symmetry.space_group_name_H-M   'P 1'
#
loop_
_entity.id
_entity.type
_entity.pdbx_description
1 polymer ?
#
loop_
_entity_poly.entity_id
_entity_poly.type
_entity_poly.pdbx_seq_one_letter_code
_entity_poly.pdbx_strand_id
1 'polypeptide(L)'
;MCWDSATKLYYAGDKYQIERLKVICSSFLVDNLWISSASELLILADTHSDSDLKKAVEDFILRHEKQVFESEEWEKLTKVNSELALKTMLRKYKT
;
A
#
# COMPACT_ATOMS: atom_id res chain seq x y z
N MET A 1 14.43 1.40 -11.04
CA MET A 1 13.99 2.45 -10.09
C MET A 1 14.32 1.95 -8.69
N CYS A 2 14.48 2.81 -7.68
CA CYS A 2 14.52 2.38 -6.28
C CYS A 2 13.22 2.81 -5.59
N TRP A 3 12.90 2.19 -4.45
CA TRP A 3 11.66 2.43 -3.71
C TRP A 3 11.41 3.92 -3.44
N ASP A 4 12.37 4.62 -2.84
CA ASP A 4 12.27 6.04 -2.52
C ASP A 4 11.97 6.91 -3.77
N SER A 5 12.66 6.65 -4.88
CA SER A 5 12.42 7.38 -6.12
C SER A 5 11.05 7.05 -6.72
N ALA A 6 10.60 5.80 -6.62
CA ALA A 6 9.28 5.39 -7.10
C ALA A 6 8.16 6.07 -6.32
N THR A 7 8.27 6.13 -4.99
CA THR A 7 7.31 6.82 -4.13
C THR A 7 7.26 8.31 -4.47
N LYS A 8 8.42 8.99 -4.59
CA LYS A 8 8.47 10.41 -4.96
C LYS A 8 7.88 10.70 -6.34
N LEU A 9 8.16 9.84 -7.32
CA LEU A 9 7.60 9.98 -8.66
C LEU A 9 6.11 9.65 -8.71
N TYR A 10 5.63 8.72 -7.90
CA TYR A 10 4.20 8.47 -7.71
C TYR A 10 3.51 9.73 -7.18
N TYR A 11 4.03 10.35 -6.12
CA TYR A 11 3.49 11.60 -5.57
C TYR A 11 3.45 12.72 -6.62
N ALA A 12 4.51 12.86 -7.43
CA ALA A 12 4.53 13.83 -8.52
C ALA A 12 3.50 13.48 -9.60
N GLY A 13 3.38 12.21 -9.98
CA GLY A 13 2.41 11.72 -10.94
C GLY A 13 0.98 12.03 -10.51
N ASP A 14 0.65 11.80 -9.24
CA ASP A 14 -0.66 12.13 -8.68
C ASP A 14 -0.89 13.65 -8.62
N LYS A 15 0.05 14.41 -8.05
CA LYS A 15 -0.05 15.87 -7.89
C LYS A 15 -0.20 16.61 -9.22
N TYR A 16 0.51 16.18 -10.25
CA TYR A 16 0.49 16.80 -11.58
C TYR A 16 -0.45 16.07 -12.55
N GLN A 17 -1.24 15.10 -12.07
CA GLN A 17 -2.21 14.33 -12.87
C GLN A 17 -1.60 13.64 -14.10
N ILE A 18 -0.37 13.18 -13.97
CA ILE A 18 0.35 12.42 -15.00
C ILE A 18 0.09 10.93 -14.76
N GLU A 19 -1.09 10.47 -15.17
CA GLU A 19 -1.59 9.11 -14.87
C GLU A 19 -0.60 8.01 -15.27
N ARG A 20 0.03 8.14 -16.44
CA ARG A 20 1.03 7.16 -16.91
C ARG A 20 2.22 7.03 -15.97
N LEU A 21 2.68 8.14 -15.37
CA LEU A 21 3.77 8.11 -14.40
C LEU A 21 3.32 7.40 -13.12
N LYS A 22 2.10 7.70 -12.64
CA LYS A 22 1.50 7.04 -11.48
C LYS A 22 1.45 5.53 -11.67
N VAL A 23 0.91 5.06 -12.80
CA VAL A 23 0.81 3.62 -13.14
C VAL A 23 2.18 2.94 -13.17
N ILE A 24 3.19 3.55 -13.80
CA ILE A 24 4.55 2.99 -13.86
C ILE A 24 5.14 2.84 -12.45
N CYS A 25 4.99 3.86 -11.61
CA CYS A 25 5.48 3.83 -10.23
C CYS A 25 4.70 2.84 -9.37
N SER A 26 3.37 2.80 -9.46
CA SER A 26 2.52 1.84 -8.75
C SER A 26 2.89 0.39 -9.09
N SER A 27 3.07 0.07 -10.38
CA SER A 27 3.49 -1.26 -10.81
C SER A 27 4.83 -1.63 -10.18
N PHE A 28 5.82 -0.73 -10.25
CA PHE A 28 7.13 -0.98 -9.65
C PHE A 28 7.05 -1.20 -8.13
N LEU A 29 6.24 -0.40 -7.42
CA LEU A 29 6.06 -0.51 -5.96
C LEU A 29 5.40 -1.84 -5.58
N VAL A 30 4.39 -2.30 -6.34
CA VAL A 30 3.74 -3.60 -6.11
C VAL A 30 4.68 -4.76 -6.41
N ASP A 31 5.43 -4.70 -7.52
CA ASP A 31 6.36 -5.76 -7.92
C ASP A 31 7.55 -5.91 -6.95
N ASN A 32 7.86 -4.86 -6.18
CA ASN A 32 8.96 -4.83 -5.22
C ASN A 32 8.46 -4.66 -3.79
N LEU A 33 7.25 -5.11 -3.48
CA LEU A 33 6.65 -5.00 -2.16
C LEU A 33 7.27 -5.99 -1.16
N TRP A 34 7.51 -5.52 0.07
CA TRP A 34 8.05 -6.33 1.17
C TRP A 34 7.10 -6.27 2.36
N ILE A 35 7.20 -7.23 3.28
CA ILE A 35 6.36 -7.27 4.49
C ILE A 35 6.47 -5.95 5.28
N SER A 36 7.70 -5.43 5.44
CA SER A 36 7.95 -4.19 6.18
C SER A 36 7.45 -2.93 5.47
N SER A 37 7.28 -2.95 4.14
CA SER A 37 6.80 -1.78 3.38
C SER A 37 5.31 -1.84 3.02
N ALA A 38 4.64 -2.97 3.29
CA ALA A 38 3.23 -3.18 2.96
C ALA A 38 2.31 -2.17 3.66
N SER A 39 2.53 -1.93 4.96
CA SER A 39 1.74 -0.97 5.74
C SER A 39 1.90 0.47 5.24
N GLU A 40 3.12 0.89 4.90
CA GLU A 40 3.40 2.21 4.36
C GLU A 40 2.73 2.41 2.99
N LEU A 41 2.87 1.43 2.10
CA LEU A 41 2.27 1.52 0.76
C LEU A 41 0.73 1.49 0.82
N LEU A 42 0.14 0.77 1.79
CA LEU A 42 -1.29 0.78 2.02
C LEU A 42 -1.80 2.17 2.43
N ILE A 43 -1.09 2.83 3.36
CA ILE A 43 -1.42 4.21 3.77
C ILE A 43 -1.32 5.16 2.57
N LEU A 44 -0.26 5.03 1.78
CA LEU A 44 -0.07 5.85 0.59
C LEU A 44 -1.23 5.67 -0.39
N ALA A 45 -1.60 4.44 -0.71
CA ALA A 45 -2.71 4.17 -1.62
C ALA A 45 -4.05 4.73 -1.10
N ASP A 46 -4.33 4.56 0.20
CA ASP A 46 -5.54 5.10 0.84
C ASP A 46 -5.57 6.63 0.83
N THR A 47 -4.43 7.27 1.15
CA THR A 47 -4.29 8.73 1.17
C THR A 47 -4.54 9.35 -0.20
N HIS A 48 -4.07 8.69 -1.26
CA HIS A 48 -4.23 9.14 -2.64
C HIS A 48 -5.53 8.66 -3.30
N SER A 49 -6.38 7.94 -2.56
CA SER A 49 -7.60 7.34 -3.11
C SER A 49 -7.33 6.48 -4.36
N ASP A 50 -6.14 5.86 -4.45
CA ASP A 50 -5.77 4.96 -5.54
C ASP A 50 -6.30 3.56 -5.22
N SER A 51 -7.51 3.29 -5.71
CA SER A 51 -8.23 2.05 -5.45
C SER A 51 -7.52 0.82 -6.00
N ASP A 52 -6.83 0.95 -7.13
CA ASP A 52 -6.17 -0.18 -7.80
C ASP A 52 -4.90 -0.55 -7.05
N LEU A 53 -4.08 0.44 -6.69
CA LEU A 53 -2.92 0.24 -5.84
C LEU A 53 -3.33 -0.32 -4.48
N LYS A 54 -4.35 0.26 -3.85
CA LYS A 54 -4.84 -0.20 -2.55
C LYS A 54 -5.24 -1.67 -2.60
N LYS A 55 -6.02 -2.07 -3.62
CA LYS A 55 -6.44 -3.45 -3.80
C LYS A 55 -5.25 -4.40 -3.96
N ALA A 56 -4.25 -4.03 -4.76
CA ALA A 56 -3.05 -4.83 -4.98
C ALA A 56 -2.22 -5.02 -3.70
N VAL A 57 -2.10 -3.96 -2.88
CA VAL A 57 -1.39 -4.02 -1.59
C VAL A 57 -2.16 -4.87 -0.58
N GLU A 58 -3.47 -4.69 -0.48
CA GLU A 58 -4.32 -5.53 0.36
C GLU A 58 -4.25 -7.01 -0.06
N ASP A 59 -4.21 -7.32 -1.36
CA ASP A 59 -4.04 -8.68 -1.87
C ASP A 59 -2.68 -9.28 -1.49
N PHE A 60 -1.62 -8.47 -1.46
CA PHE A 60 -0.32 -8.88 -0.93
C PHE A 60 -0.38 -9.13 0.57
N ILE A 61 -0.98 -8.22 1.34
CA ILE A 61 -1.11 -8.34 2.79
C ILE A 61 -1.85 -9.63 3.16
N LEU A 62 -2.97 -9.92 2.51
CA LEU A 62 -3.75 -11.13 2.79
C LEU A 62 -3.01 -12.42 2.42
N ARG A 63 -2.16 -12.40 1.37
CA ARG A 63 -1.28 -13.53 1.04
C ARG A 63 -0.20 -13.78 2.09
N HIS A 64 0.24 -12.72 2.78
CA HIS A 64 1.29 -12.74 3.81
C HIS A 64 0.74 -12.44 5.21
N GLU A 65 -0.55 -12.71 5.44
CA GLU A 65 -1.31 -12.15 6.57
C GLU A 65 -0.66 -12.36 7.93
N LYS A 66 -0.13 -13.56 8.18
CA LYS A 66 0.49 -13.88 9.47
C LYS A 66 1.72 -13.00 9.72
N GLN A 67 2.59 -12.90 8.73
CA GLN A 67 3.84 -12.15 8.84
C GLN A 67 3.59 -10.64 8.93
N VAL A 68 2.58 -10.15 8.20
CA VAL A 68 2.23 -8.74 8.21
C VAL A 68 1.52 -8.37 9.51
N PHE A 69 0.50 -9.11 9.94
CA PHE A 69 -0.28 -8.73 11.13
C PHE A 69 0.50 -8.89 12.45
N GLU A 70 1.56 -9.69 12.47
CA GLU A 70 2.49 -9.81 13.60
C GLU A 70 3.63 -8.75 13.55
N SER A 71 3.71 -7.92 12.49
CA SER A 71 4.82 -6.99 12.29
C SER A 71 4.66 -5.67 13.05
N GLU A 72 5.78 -5.04 13.42
CA GLU A 72 5.77 -3.73 14.06
C GLU A 72 5.17 -2.64 13.15
N GLU A 73 5.34 -2.77 11.84
CA GLU A 73 4.81 -1.83 10.85
C GLU A 73 3.29 -1.90 10.77
N TRP A 74 2.70 -3.09 10.92
CA TRP A 74 1.26 -3.22 11.06
C TRP A 74 0.76 -2.63 12.38
N GLU A 75 1.47 -2.88 13.50
CA GLU A 75 1.12 -2.25 14.77
C GLU A 75 1.17 -0.71 14.67
N LYS A 76 2.20 -0.15 14.02
CA LYS A 76 2.29 1.29 13.73
C LYS A 76 1.11 1.78 12.90
N LEU A 77 0.71 1.04 11.86
CA LEU A 77 -0.48 1.36 11.08
C LEU A 77 -1.74 1.43 11.96
N THR A 78 -1.95 0.49 12.88
CA THR A 78 -3.13 0.51 13.76
C THR A 78 -3.21 1.76 14.64
N LYS A 79 -2.06 2.36 14.97
CA LYS A 79 -1.97 3.61 15.74
C LYS A 79 -2.22 4.85 14.87
N VAL A 80 -1.81 4.81 13.61
CA VAL A 80 -1.97 5.91 12.64
C VAL A 80 -3.38 5.94 12.06
N ASN A 81 -3.88 4.78 11.63
CA ASN A 81 -5.18 4.63 10.98
C ASN A 81 -5.78 3.25 11.31
N SER A 82 -6.42 3.15 12.47
CA SER A 82 -7.07 1.92 12.94
C SER A 82 -8.23 1.47 12.05
N GLU A 83 -8.95 2.40 11.41
CA GLU A 83 -10.04 2.07 10.50
C GLU A 83 -9.53 1.39 9.24
N LEU A 84 -8.43 1.89 8.65
CA LEU A 84 -7.80 1.28 7.48
C LEU A 84 -7.27 -0.13 7.81
N ALA A 85 -6.60 -0.28 8.94
CA ALA A 85 -6.14 -1.59 9.40
C ALA A 85 -7.31 -2.57 9.58
N LEU A 86 -8.38 -2.15 10.27
CA LEU A 86 -9.56 -2.97 10.50
C LEU A 86 -10.25 -3.36 9.19
N LYS A 87 -10.46 -2.41 8.26
CA LYS A 87 -11.06 -2.69 6.95
C LYS A 87 -10.25 -3.71 6.16
N THR A 88 -8.92 -3.59 6.19
CA THR A 88 -8.01 -4.52 5.51
C THR A 88 -8.09 -5.92 6.11
N MET A 89 -8.11 -6.04 7.44
CA MET A 89 -8.27 -7.34 8.13
C MET A 89 -9.64 -7.97 7.84
N LEU A 90 -10.71 -7.17 7.84
CA LEU A 90 -12.07 -7.63 7.57
C LEU A 90 -12.28 -8.07 6.12
N ARG A 91 -11.45 -7.60 5.17
CA ARG A 91 -11.51 -8.01 3.77
C ARG A 91 -11.33 -9.52 3.60
N LYS A 92 -10.58 -10.17 4.50
CA LYS A 92 -10.42 -11.63 4.57
C LYS A 92 -11.74 -12.40 4.55
N TYR A 93 -12.78 -11.88 5.19
CA TYR A 93 -14.06 -12.57 5.35
C TYR A 93 -15.12 -12.17 4.31
N LYS A 94 -14.76 -11.29 3.37
CA LYS A 94 -15.66 -10.73 2.36
C LYS A 94 -15.37 -11.22 0.94
N THR A 95 -14.40 -12.13 0.78
CA THR A 95 -13.98 -12.69 -0.50
C THR A 95 -14.40 -14.14 -0.57
#